data_AF-A0A2P4XS14-F1
#
_entry.id   AF-A0A2P4XS14-F1
#
_cell.length_a   1.000
_cell.length_b   1.000
_cell.length_c   1.000
_cell.angle_alpha   90.00
_cell.angle_beta   90.00
_cell.angle_gamma   90.00
#
_symmetry.space_group_name_H-M   'P 1'
#
loop_
_entity.id
_entity.type
_entity.pdbx_description
1 polymer ?
#
loop_
_entity_poly.entity_id
_entity_poly.type
_entity_poly.pdbx_seq_one_letter_code
_entity_poly.pdbx_strand_id
1 'polypeptide(L)'
;MQKRALVISVLVTLTLIAAIVVVVVTVSSSHASTKSSEGADELRNTTDSKTKPKTKNPLHKFKKDNSSGSSDEDEETADPLTETYSLSALAIGDWGRTIAKDGGSCCSRRKTFTVLDYNAMEYVAILLGQAAAAAQPRPSVVIGHGDNFYWDGLHGITDQAYRFQQTFEDKYNAPSLAGIPWVNVMGNHDYGGASFVCTDGEQAVECGSTDELLSALDQKFTLQSQYVSPQDNRWIMPDHFFVHSIADPTSNLTIDIFNLDTNDADTHGAQQICCQCYGYSGKDDDMCENVKRGDSLCAGGNNGMFDACMDKLQAWGDDSREKLVEAAKASNATWKIVNTHYSPYNHYAPGPAEKWRELLDGLGIQLFLYGHTHGEKHDYTAFKTHFIENGAGGGIQNESPSGIPPYAEDYVENVWAAGHYPYGFFSLNISPKWLKVSFNTFDDSWSMTKDVDSTSVGGIAIKHCWYVPQRGGRGKSCEDAETQSTG
;
A
#
# COMPACT_ATOMS: atom_id res chain seq x y z
N MET A 1 69.33 2.50 0.20
CA MET A 1 68.20 3.45 0.34
C MET A 1 67.23 3.17 -0.82
N GLN A 2 66.50 2.06 -0.76
CA GLN A 2 65.10 1.94 -0.33
C GLN A 2 64.10 2.74 -1.18
N LYS A 3 63.58 2.04 -2.19
CA LYS A 3 62.31 2.31 -2.88
C LYS A 3 61.18 2.35 -1.84
N ARG A 4 60.32 3.37 -1.89
CA ARG A 4 59.02 3.36 -1.21
C ARG A 4 57.94 3.29 -2.28
N ALA A 5 57.28 2.13 -2.34
CA ALA A 5 56.02 1.95 -3.02
C ALA A 5 54.92 2.63 -2.18
N LEU A 6 54.12 3.49 -2.81
CA LEU A 6 52.90 4.00 -2.21
C LEU A 6 51.75 3.13 -2.72
N VAL A 7 51.25 2.27 -1.82
CA VAL A 7 49.98 1.56 -2.01
C VAL A 7 48.88 2.58 -1.73
N ILE A 8 48.14 2.99 -2.76
CA ILE A 8 46.89 3.73 -2.59
C ILE A 8 45.77 2.69 -2.62
N SER A 9 45.32 2.31 -1.44
CA SER A 9 44.07 1.58 -1.24
C SER A 9 42.91 2.52 -1.62
N VAL A 10 42.23 2.24 -2.72
CA VAL A 10 40.98 2.93 -3.07
C VAL A 10 39.84 2.18 -2.39
N LEU A 11 39.44 2.67 -1.20
CA LEU A 11 38.16 2.37 -0.59
C LEU A 11 37.09 3.16 -1.37
N VAL A 12 36.32 2.47 -2.20
CA VAL A 12 35.11 3.03 -2.81
C VAL A 12 33.97 2.82 -1.81
N THR A 13 33.68 3.84 -1.01
CA THR A 13 32.42 3.93 -0.27
C THR A 13 31.34 4.44 -1.23
N LEU A 14 30.44 3.56 -1.65
CA LEU A 14 29.20 3.90 -2.33
C LEU A 14 28.25 4.54 -1.31
N THR A 15 28.12 5.85 -1.33
CA THR A 15 27.08 6.59 -0.61
C THR A 15 25.75 6.44 -1.35
N LEU A 16 24.84 5.66 -0.78
CA LEU A 16 23.40 5.70 -1.07
C LEU A 16 22.85 7.07 -0.70
N ILE A 17 22.24 7.75 -1.67
CA ILE A 17 21.49 8.98 -1.45
C ILE A 17 20.08 8.56 -1.05
N ALA A 18 19.79 8.65 0.25
CA ALA A 18 18.42 8.73 0.74
C ALA A 18 18.02 10.21 0.68
N ALA A 19 17.22 10.59 -0.31
CA ALA A 19 16.64 11.93 -0.38
C ALA A 19 15.48 11.99 0.63
N ILE A 20 15.76 12.48 1.84
CA ILE A 20 14.73 12.87 2.81
C ILE A 20 14.33 14.30 2.45
N VAL A 21 13.17 14.47 1.81
CA VAL A 21 12.56 15.79 1.61
C VAL A 21 11.84 16.19 2.90
N VAL A 22 12.47 17.05 3.70
CA VAL A 22 11.83 17.70 4.85
C VAL A 22 11.15 18.98 4.38
N VAL A 23 9.81 18.97 4.25
CA VAL A 23 9.03 20.19 4.02
C VAL A 23 8.83 20.91 5.36
N VAL A 24 9.51 22.05 5.56
CA VAL A 24 9.26 22.96 6.69
C VAL A 24 8.23 24.00 6.25
N VAL A 25 6.99 23.89 6.75
CA VAL A 25 5.98 24.95 6.60
C VAL A 25 6.04 25.88 7.81
N THR A 26 6.52 27.11 7.62
CA THR A 26 6.40 28.19 8.61
C THR A 26 5.07 28.93 8.44
N VAL A 27 4.11 28.70 9.34
CA VAL A 27 2.88 29.51 9.42
C VAL A 27 3.15 30.74 10.29
N SER A 28 3.18 31.93 9.69
CA SER A 28 3.18 33.19 10.42
C SER A 28 1.74 33.67 10.64
N SER A 29 1.25 33.61 11.87
CA SER A 29 -0.06 34.15 12.24
C SER A 29 0.03 35.67 12.48
N SER A 30 -0.56 36.48 11.59
CA SER A 30 -0.79 37.91 11.85
C SER A 30 -2.13 38.12 12.54
N HIS A 31 -2.10 38.54 13.81
CA HIS A 31 -3.26 39.02 14.56
C HIS A 31 -3.65 40.43 14.07
N ALA A 32 -4.90 40.60 13.62
CA ALA A 32 -5.52 41.91 13.46
C ALA A 32 -6.76 41.99 14.35
N SER A 33 -6.67 42.85 15.36
CA SER A 33 -7.72 43.20 16.30
C SER A 33 -8.57 44.35 15.75
N THR A 34 -9.90 44.20 15.77
CA THR A 34 -10.83 45.34 15.71
C THR A 34 -11.99 45.14 16.67
N LYS A 35 -12.10 46.08 17.62
CA LYS A 35 -13.26 46.31 18.49
C LYS A 35 -14.29 47.16 17.74
N SER A 36 -15.58 46.87 17.94
CA SER A 36 -16.64 47.88 17.99
C SER A 36 -17.84 47.36 18.78
N SER A 37 -18.45 48.28 19.52
CA SER A 37 -19.38 48.13 20.64
C SER A 37 -20.86 48.08 20.24
N GLU A 38 -21.60 47.33 21.06
CA GLU A 38 -22.95 47.57 21.64
C GLU A 38 -24.13 48.04 20.76
N GLY A 39 -25.19 47.22 20.79
CA GLY A 39 -26.58 47.60 20.65
C GLY A 39 -27.45 46.48 21.23
N ALA A 40 -28.05 46.73 22.40
CA ALA A 40 -28.91 45.80 23.11
C ALA A 40 -30.32 45.78 22.52
N ASP A 41 -30.93 44.60 22.43
CA ASP A 41 -32.36 44.43 22.67
C ASP A 41 -32.69 42.96 23.01
N GLU A 42 -33.77 42.82 23.76
CA GLU A 42 -34.00 41.84 24.81
C GLU A 42 -34.83 40.60 24.34
N LEU A 43 -34.76 39.52 25.13
CA LEU A 43 -35.69 38.39 25.24
C LEU A 43 -35.76 37.32 24.13
N ARG A 44 -35.14 36.16 24.41
CA ARG A 44 -35.89 34.92 24.74
C ARG A 44 -34.97 33.80 25.27
N ASN A 45 -35.35 33.28 26.44
CA ASN A 45 -34.81 32.10 27.11
C ASN A 45 -34.99 30.84 26.27
N THR A 46 -33.89 30.18 25.91
CA THR A 46 -33.84 28.73 25.70
C THR A 46 -32.54 28.21 26.30
N THR A 47 -32.68 27.26 27.23
CA THR A 47 -31.64 26.53 27.94
C THR A 47 -30.63 25.88 27.00
N ASP A 48 -29.39 26.35 27.02
CA ASP A 48 -28.28 25.72 26.31
C ASP A 48 -27.36 25.02 27.31
N SER A 49 -27.36 23.69 27.25
CA SER A 49 -26.48 22.83 28.02
C SER A 49 -25.06 23.01 27.51
N LYS A 50 -24.22 23.69 28.29
CA LYS A 50 -22.76 23.76 28.06
C LYS A 50 -22.16 22.35 28.06
N THR A 51 -22.02 21.75 26.89
CA THR A 51 -21.19 20.56 26.69
C THR A 51 -19.73 21.01 26.80
N LYS A 52 -19.06 20.61 27.89
CA LYS A 52 -17.60 20.75 28.03
C LYS A 52 -16.92 20.04 26.84
N PRO A 53 -15.80 20.53 26.31
CA PRO A 53 -15.00 19.77 25.36
C PRO A 53 -14.57 18.48 26.05
N LYS A 54 -14.93 17.32 25.48
CA LYS A 54 -14.36 16.05 25.92
C LYS A 54 -12.85 16.14 25.69
N THR A 55 -12.07 16.07 26.77
CA THR A 55 -10.63 15.79 26.69
C THR A 55 -10.45 14.54 25.84
N LYS A 56 -9.84 14.67 24.65
CA LYS A 56 -9.43 13.50 23.85
C LYS A 56 -8.53 12.64 24.73
N ASN A 57 -8.80 11.34 24.80
CA ASN A 57 -7.87 10.41 25.45
C ASN A 57 -6.51 10.52 24.75
N PRO A 58 -5.39 10.40 25.49
CA PRO A 58 -4.07 10.41 24.86
C PRO A 58 -3.93 9.20 23.93
N LEU A 59 -3.39 9.42 22.73
CA LEU A 59 -3.09 8.35 21.77
C LEU A 59 -1.99 7.42 22.32
N HIS A 60 -2.05 6.14 21.94
CA HIS A 60 -1.09 5.13 22.38
C HIS A 60 0.32 5.42 21.83
N LYS A 61 1.32 5.24 22.70
CA LYS A 61 2.76 5.35 22.41
C LYS A 61 3.49 4.19 23.08
N PHE A 62 4.66 3.83 22.56
CA PHE A 62 5.53 2.90 23.27
C PHE A 62 6.05 3.51 24.58
N LYS A 63 6.17 2.71 25.63
CA LYS A 63 6.72 3.14 26.92
C LYS A 63 8.23 3.34 26.79
N LYS A 64 8.73 4.56 27.02
CA LYS A 64 10.17 4.85 27.15
C LYS A 64 10.65 4.47 28.55
N ASP A 65 11.07 3.21 28.75
CA ASP A 65 12.19 2.76 29.62
C ASP A 65 12.02 1.32 30.19
N ASN A 66 13.07 0.52 29.93
CA ASN A 66 13.60 -0.66 30.63
C ASN A 66 12.69 -1.52 31.53
N SER A 67 12.20 -2.63 30.96
CA SER A 67 12.25 -3.99 31.55
C SER A 67 11.39 -4.89 30.66
N SER A 68 11.94 -6.03 30.27
CA SER A 68 11.13 -7.21 29.91
C SER A 68 9.98 -7.38 30.91
N GLY A 69 8.74 -7.52 30.42
CA GLY A 69 7.60 -7.87 31.25
C GLY A 69 6.78 -6.67 31.76
N SER A 70 6.05 -6.03 30.85
CA SER A 70 4.70 -5.56 31.19
C SER A 70 3.78 -6.51 30.44
N SER A 71 3.25 -7.52 31.14
CA SER A 71 2.18 -8.36 30.61
C SER A 71 1.03 -7.46 30.20
N ASP A 72 0.88 -7.21 28.90
CA ASP A 72 -0.34 -6.65 28.37
C ASP A 72 -1.45 -7.64 28.76
N GLU A 73 -2.52 -7.16 29.41
CA GLU A 73 -3.64 -8.01 29.86
C GLU A 73 -4.37 -8.74 28.69
N ASP A 74 -3.90 -8.55 27.46
CA ASP A 74 -4.43 -9.09 26.20
C ASP A 74 -3.48 -10.08 25.49
N GLU A 75 -2.39 -10.52 26.12
CA GLU A 75 -1.45 -11.45 25.48
C GLU A 75 -2.14 -12.79 25.15
N GLU A 76 -2.20 -13.15 23.87
CA GLU A 76 -2.82 -14.40 23.42
C GLU A 76 -1.99 -15.60 23.91
N THR A 77 -2.57 -16.38 24.82
CA THR A 77 -1.89 -17.50 25.48
C THR A 77 -1.97 -18.81 24.71
N ALA A 78 -2.87 -18.91 23.72
CA ALA A 78 -2.97 -20.12 22.91
C ALA A 78 -1.69 -20.31 22.07
N ASP A 79 -1.19 -21.56 21.99
CA ASP A 79 -0.05 -21.87 21.13
C ASP A 79 -0.48 -21.83 19.65
N PRO A 80 0.07 -20.93 18.82
CA PRO A 80 -0.29 -20.85 17.40
C PRO A 80 -0.01 -22.15 16.62
N LEU A 81 0.91 -22.99 17.07
CA LEU A 81 1.22 -24.26 16.41
C LEU A 81 0.15 -25.33 16.61
N THR A 82 -0.71 -25.15 17.62
CA THR A 82 -1.80 -26.07 17.94
C THR A 82 -3.15 -25.66 17.32
N GLU A 83 -3.18 -24.50 16.68
CA GLU A 83 -4.40 -23.96 16.09
C GLU A 83 -4.72 -24.59 14.74
N THR A 84 -6.02 -24.68 14.45
CA THR A 84 -6.50 -25.06 13.13
C THR A 84 -6.76 -23.80 12.31
N TYR A 85 -5.95 -23.59 11.29
CA TYR A 85 -6.12 -22.50 10.33
C TYR A 85 -7.17 -22.91 9.28
N SER A 86 -8.35 -22.29 9.34
CA SER A 86 -9.53 -22.65 8.55
C SER A 86 -9.81 -21.71 7.38
N LEU A 87 -9.07 -20.60 7.28
CA LEU A 87 -9.08 -19.72 6.12
C LEU A 87 -7.65 -19.39 5.69
N SER A 88 -7.48 -19.11 4.40
CA SER A 88 -6.24 -18.59 3.85
C SER A 88 -6.51 -17.52 2.79
N ALA A 89 -5.54 -16.64 2.58
CA ALA A 89 -5.58 -15.58 1.58
C ALA A 89 -4.18 -15.34 1.02
N LEU A 90 -4.13 -14.71 -0.16
CA LEU A 90 -2.90 -14.18 -0.73
C LEU A 90 -3.03 -12.65 -0.82
N ALA A 91 -1.92 -11.93 -0.80
CA ALA A 91 -1.90 -10.48 -0.85
C ALA A 91 -0.73 -10.01 -1.73
N ILE A 92 -0.94 -9.11 -2.68
CA ILE A 92 0.07 -8.67 -3.66
C ILE A 92 -0.18 -7.20 -4.07
N GLY A 93 0.86 -6.38 -4.11
CA GLY A 93 0.80 -5.00 -4.61
C GLY A 93 1.69 -4.80 -5.84
N ASP A 94 1.40 -3.74 -6.62
CA ASP A 94 2.35 -3.17 -7.57
C ASP A 94 2.84 -4.19 -8.61
N TRP A 95 1.90 -4.99 -9.10
CA TRP A 95 2.16 -6.19 -9.91
C TRP A 95 1.91 -5.94 -11.41
N GLY A 96 1.23 -4.85 -11.75
CA GLY A 96 0.60 -4.61 -13.04
C GLY A 96 1.48 -4.07 -14.17
N ARG A 97 2.52 -4.79 -14.58
CA ARG A 97 3.56 -4.24 -15.48
C ARG A 97 3.03 -3.66 -16.82
N THR A 98 3.79 -2.77 -17.47
CA THR A 98 3.48 -2.32 -18.85
C THR A 98 3.68 -3.45 -19.85
N ILE A 99 2.95 -3.45 -20.97
CA ILE A 99 3.08 -4.51 -21.99
C ILE A 99 4.50 -4.58 -22.57
N ALA A 100 5.07 -3.44 -22.95
CA ALA A 100 6.45 -3.34 -23.37
C ALA A 100 7.40 -3.55 -22.17
N LYS A 101 8.51 -4.27 -22.40
CA LYS A 101 9.55 -4.56 -21.40
C LYS A 101 10.79 -3.69 -21.62
N ASP A 102 10.60 -2.37 -21.67
CA ASP A 102 11.66 -1.42 -21.98
C ASP A 102 12.62 -1.26 -20.78
N GLY A 103 13.64 -2.12 -20.73
CA GLY A 103 14.65 -2.09 -19.67
C GLY A 103 14.23 -2.75 -18.34
N GLY A 104 13.15 -3.53 -18.35
CA GLY A 104 12.59 -4.20 -17.17
C GLY A 104 11.10 -4.52 -17.33
N SER A 105 10.43 -4.88 -16.22
CA SER A 105 8.99 -5.16 -16.18
C SER A 105 8.12 -3.98 -16.66
N CYS A 106 8.50 -2.74 -16.33
CA CYS A 106 7.81 -1.52 -16.75
C CYS A 106 8.75 -0.37 -17.14
N CYS A 107 9.83 -0.22 -16.38
CA CYS A 107 10.86 0.79 -16.59
C CYS A 107 12.13 0.40 -15.81
N SER A 108 13.28 0.92 -16.24
CA SER A 108 14.56 0.67 -15.56
C SER A 108 14.81 1.73 -14.49
N ARG A 109 14.76 1.34 -13.21
CA ARG A 109 15.12 2.18 -12.05
C ARG A 109 16.57 2.01 -11.63
N ARG A 110 17.28 1.07 -12.26
CA ARG A 110 18.70 0.78 -12.00
C ARG A 110 19.43 0.68 -13.34
N LYS A 111 20.69 1.13 -13.39
CA LYS A 111 21.52 1.11 -14.62
C LYS A 111 21.68 -0.28 -15.24
N THR A 112 21.59 -1.32 -14.42
CA THR A 112 21.66 -2.72 -14.83
C THR A 112 20.54 -3.48 -14.15
N PHE A 113 19.95 -4.40 -14.90
CA PHE A 113 18.85 -5.24 -14.41
C PHE A 113 19.14 -6.70 -14.75
N THR A 114 18.65 -7.58 -13.88
CA THR A 114 18.76 -9.03 -13.97
C THR A 114 17.62 -9.61 -14.81
N VAL A 115 17.70 -10.91 -15.10
CA VAL A 115 16.59 -11.63 -15.72
C VAL A 115 15.35 -11.64 -14.81
N LEU A 116 15.55 -11.71 -13.49
CA LEU A 116 14.48 -11.60 -12.51
C LEU A 116 13.77 -10.25 -12.65
N ASP A 117 14.50 -9.14 -12.68
CA ASP A 117 13.91 -7.80 -12.85
C ASP A 117 13.13 -7.65 -14.17
N TYR A 118 13.59 -8.34 -15.23
CA TYR A 118 12.97 -8.28 -16.57
C TYR A 118 11.66 -9.08 -16.66
N ASN A 119 11.53 -10.16 -15.87
CA ASN A 119 10.39 -11.07 -15.89
C ASN A 119 9.68 -11.13 -14.53
N ALA A 120 9.84 -10.09 -13.69
CA ALA A 120 9.41 -10.11 -12.30
C ALA A 120 7.93 -10.47 -12.14
N MET A 121 7.04 -9.79 -12.87
CA MET A 121 5.61 -10.10 -12.85
C MET A 121 5.32 -11.55 -13.26
N GLU A 122 5.96 -12.07 -14.32
CA GLU A 122 5.74 -13.45 -14.74
C GLU A 122 6.19 -14.47 -13.68
N TYR A 123 7.34 -14.25 -13.05
CA TYR A 123 7.85 -15.15 -12.02
C TYR A 123 7.03 -15.07 -10.73
N VAL A 124 6.64 -13.87 -10.30
CA VAL A 124 5.75 -13.69 -9.15
C VAL A 124 4.39 -14.32 -9.41
N ALA A 125 3.85 -14.21 -10.62
CA ALA A 125 2.59 -14.87 -10.98
C ALA A 125 2.66 -16.40 -10.92
N ILE A 126 3.77 -17.01 -11.38
CA ILE A 126 4.02 -18.45 -11.22
C ILE A 126 4.08 -18.81 -9.73
N LEU A 127 4.83 -18.03 -8.94
CA LEU A 127 4.98 -18.25 -7.50
C LEU A 127 3.64 -18.13 -6.75
N LEU A 128 2.79 -17.17 -7.13
CA LEU A 128 1.44 -16.99 -6.59
C LEU A 128 0.57 -18.22 -6.88
N GLY A 129 0.66 -18.77 -8.09
CA GLY A 129 0.00 -20.02 -8.46
C GLY A 129 0.49 -21.22 -7.65
N GLN A 130 1.79 -21.34 -7.41
CA GLN A 130 2.36 -22.40 -6.56
C GLN A 130 1.87 -22.27 -5.11
N ALA A 131 1.86 -21.05 -4.55
CA ALA A 131 1.37 -20.82 -3.19
C ALA A 131 -0.11 -21.15 -3.05
N ALA A 132 -0.95 -20.76 -4.02
CA ALA A 132 -2.36 -21.13 -4.04
C ALA A 132 -2.58 -22.65 -4.11
N ALA A 133 -1.72 -23.38 -4.84
CA ALA A 133 -1.78 -24.83 -4.94
C ALA A 133 -1.34 -25.53 -3.64
N ALA A 134 -0.32 -24.99 -2.97
CA ALA A 134 0.21 -25.53 -1.72
C ALA A 134 -0.64 -25.20 -0.49
N ALA A 135 -1.39 -24.10 -0.53
CA ALA A 135 -2.20 -23.64 0.59
C ALA A 135 -3.29 -24.64 0.97
N GLN A 136 -3.39 -24.91 2.27
CA GLN A 136 -4.43 -25.73 2.89
C GLN A 136 -4.99 -24.96 4.09
N PRO A 137 -6.27 -24.53 4.06
CA PRO A 137 -7.23 -24.65 2.96
C PRO A 137 -6.84 -23.78 1.75
N ARG A 138 -7.52 -24.00 0.61
CA ARG A 138 -7.39 -23.17 -0.60
C ARG A 138 -7.64 -21.69 -0.26
N PRO A 139 -6.90 -20.73 -0.85
CA PRO A 139 -7.14 -19.31 -0.58
C PRO A 139 -8.54 -18.89 -0.96
N SER A 140 -9.18 -18.14 -0.07
CA SER A 140 -10.54 -17.63 -0.25
C SER A 140 -10.56 -16.29 -0.99
N VAL A 141 -9.42 -15.59 -1.04
CA VAL A 141 -9.27 -14.28 -1.69
C VAL A 141 -7.80 -14.03 -2.04
N VAL A 142 -7.58 -13.20 -3.06
CA VAL A 142 -6.33 -12.47 -3.28
C VAL A 142 -6.58 -10.98 -3.05
N ILE A 143 -5.74 -10.33 -2.26
CA ILE A 143 -5.86 -8.92 -1.87
C ILE A 143 -4.85 -8.11 -2.68
N GLY A 144 -5.34 -7.32 -3.63
CA GLY A 144 -4.55 -6.42 -4.48
C GLY A 144 -4.39 -5.04 -3.86
N HIS A 145 -3.16 -4.57 -3.71
CA HIS A 145 -2.82 -3.29 -3.05
C HIS A 145 -2.67 -2.11 -4.04
N GLY A 146 -3.25 -2.20 -5.23
CA GLY A 146 -3.18 -1.14 -6.25
C GLY A 146 -1.93 -1.18 -7.12
N ASP A 147 -1.84 -0.17 -7.99
CA ASP A 147 -0.93 -0.14 -9.14
C ASP A 147 -1.11 -1.39 -10.03
N ASN A 148 -2.38 -1.57 -10.39
CA ASN A 148 -2.85 -2.71 -11.16
C ASN A 148 -2.43 -2.62 -12.64
N PHE A 149 -2.22 -1.39 -13.15
CA PHE A 149 -1.84 -1.15 -14.55
C PHE A 149 -0.84 0.01 -14.70
N TYR A 150 0.45 -0.29 -14.63
CA TYR A 150 1.51 0.64 -14.99
C TYR A 150 1.51 0.99 -16.49
N TRP A 151 1.99 2.15 -16.93
CA TRP A 151 2.50 3.25 -16.10
C TRP A 151 1.41 4.28 -15.77
N ASP A 152 0.44 4.45 -16.65
CA ASP A 152 -0.56 5.52 -16.62
C ASP A 152 -2.00 5.00 -16.69
N GLY A 153 -2.21 3.77 -16.21
CA GLY A 153 -3.52 3.16 -16.06
C GLY A 153 -4.09 2.66 -17.39
N LEU A 154 -5.41 2.79 -17.52
CA LEU A 154 -6.18 2.35 -18.69
C LEU A 154 -6.62 3.55 -19.54
N HIS A 155 -6.60 3.41 -20.86
CA HIS A 155 -6.87 4.52 -21.80
C HIS A 155 -8.30 4.54 -22.37
N GLY A 156 -9.06 3.46 -22.19
CA GLY A 156 -10.43 3.32 -22.70
C GLY A 156 -10.88 1.86 -22.67
N ILE A 157 -12.07 1.56 -23.21
CA ILE A 157 -12.64 0.20 -23.17
C ILE A 157 -11.81 -0.81 -24.00
N THR A 158 -11.27 -0.39 -25.14
CA THR A 158 -10.39 -1.26 -25.94
C THR A 158 -9.10 -1.60 -25.17
N ASP A 159 -8.49 -0.59 -24.55
CA ASP A 159 -7.28 -0.77 -23.75
C ASP A 159 -7.56 -1.56 -22.46
N GLN A 160 -8.70 -1.33 -21.80
CA GLN A 160 -9.18 -2.13 -20.67
C GLN A 160 -9.19 -3.62 -21.05
N ALA A 161 -9.90 -4.00 -22.12
CA ALA A 161 -9.96 -5.39 -22.54
C ALA A 161 -8.56 -5.98 -22.83
N TYR A 162 -7.70 -5.21 -23.49
CA TYR A 162 -6.34 -5.63 -23.82
C TYR A 162 -5.43 -5.79 -22.59
N ARG A 163 -5.37 -4.79 -21.72
CA ARG A 163 -4.53 -4.76 -20.52
C ARG A 163 -4.96 -5.78 -19.51
N PHE A 164 -6.26 -5.95 -19.26
CA PHE A 164 -6.77 -7.01 -18.40
C PHE A 164 -6.39 -8.39 -18.96
N GLN A 165 -6.53 -8.64 -20.26
CA GLN A 165 -6.12 -9.91 -20.84
C GLN A 165 -4.61 -10.15 -20.65
N GLN A 166 -3.77 -9.19 -21.05
CA GLN A 166 -2.31 -9.39 -21.12
C GLN A 166 -1.58 -9.27 -19.78
N THR A 167 -2.12 -8.49 -18.84
CA THR A 167 -1.46 -8.16 -17.57
C THR A 167 -2.06 -8.94 -16.41
N PHE A 168 -3.35 -9.28 -16.48
CA PHE A 168 -4.06 -9.97 -15.41
C PHE A 168 -4.44 -11.40 -15.79
N GLU A 169 -5.31 -11.58 -16.79
CA GLU A 169 -5.91 -12.89 -17.08
C GLU A 169 -4.87 -13.91 -17.58
N ASP A 170 -4.02 -13.56 -18.54
CA ASP A 170 -2.99 -14.46 -19.09
C ASP A 170 -1.86 -14.76 -18.10
N LYS A 171 -1.67 -13.91 -17.09
CA LYS A 171 -0.52 -13.96 -16.17
C LYS A 171 -0.88 -14.74 -14.91
N TYR A 172 -2.05 -14.47 -14.35
CA TYR A 172 -2.55 -15.10 -13.14
C TYR A 172 -3.57 -16.20 -13.48
N ASN A 173 -3.21 -17.08 -14.42
CA ASN A 173 -4.07 -18.15 -14.97
C ASN A 173 -3.80 -19.55 -14.40
N ALA A 174 -2.95 -19.69 -13.38
CA ALA A 174 -2.69 -20.99 -12.78
C ALA A 174 -4.02 -21.65 -12.34
N PRO A 175 -4.25 -22.95 -12.59
CA PRO A 175 -5.51 -23.61 -12.19
C PRO A 175 -5.83 -23.48 -10.70
N SER A 176 -4.79 -23.39 -9.86
CA SER A 176 -4.91 -23.14 -8.43
C SER A 176 -5.46 -21.75 -8.07
N LEU A 177 -5.44 -20.77 -8.98
CA LEU A 177 -6.00 -19.43 -8.80
C LEU A 177 -7.41 -19.27 -9.39
N ALA A 178 -7.89 -20.23 -10.19
CA ALA A 178 -9.17 -20.13 -10.88
C ALA A 178 -10.36 -19.87 -9.92
N GLY A 179 -11.17 -18.87 -10.22
CA GLY A 179 -12.36 -18.51 -9.43
C GLY A 179 -12.08 -17.95 -8.03
N ILE A 180 -10.81 -17.75 -7.62
CA ILE A 180 -10.50 -17.04 -6.36
C ILE A 180 -10.74 -15.54 -6.59
N PRO A 181 -11.62 -14.88 -5.82
CA PRO A 181 -11.85 -13.44 -5.97
C PRO A 181 -10.58 -12.65 -5.67
N TRP A 182 -10.33 -11.63 -6.49
CA TRP A 182 -9.30 -10.62 -6.36
C TRP A 182 -9.96 -9.31 -5.93
N VAL A 183 -9.77 -8.93 -4.67
CA VAL A 183 -10.25 -7.64 -4.16
C VAL A 183 -9.15 -6.61 -4.33
N ASN A 184 -9.40 -5.55 -5.09
CA ASN A 184 -8.37 -4.58 -5.45
C ASN A 184 -8.71 -3.19 -4.90
N VAL A 185 -7.68 -2.35 -4.83
CA VAL A 185 -7.77 -0.90 -4.68
C VAL A 185 -7.03 -0.25 -5.85
N MET A 186 -7.18 1.06 -6.02
CA MET A 186 -6.44 1.85 -7.00
C MET A 186 -5.13 2.37 -6.38
N GLY A 187 -4.04 2.29 -7.12
CA GLY A 187 -2.80 3.02 -6.84
C GLY A 187 -2.65 4.27 -7.71
N ASN A 188 -1.55 5.00 -7.54
CA ASN A 188 -1.38 6.26 -8.27
C ASN A 188 -1.21 6.05 -9.76
N HIS A 189 -0.57 4.96 -10.19
CA HIS A 189 -0.39 4.66 -11.61
C HIS A 189 -1.71 4.33 -12.30
N ASP A 190 -2.67 3.78 -11.55
CA ASP A 190 -4.02 3.53 -12.07
C ASP A 190 -4.76 4.83 -12.43
N TYR A 191 -4.41 5.96 -11.78
CA TYR A 191 -4.90 7.30 -12.08
C TYR A 191 -3.99 8.12 -13.00
N GLY A 192 -2.94 7.53 -13.58
CA GLY A 192 -2.02 8.20 -14.50
C GLY A 192 -0.58 8.34 -13.98
N GLY A 193 -0.34 8.06 -12.70
CA GLY A 193 0.97 8.19 -12.07
C GLY A 193 1.44 9.64 -12.11
N ALA A 194 2.53 9.90 -12.83
CA ALA A 194 2.98 11.26 -13.15
C ALA A 194 2.82 11.61 -14.65
N SER A 195 2.18 10.74 -15.44
CA SER A 195 1.83 10.98 -16.85
C SER A 195 0.59 11.87 -16.94
N PHE A 196 0.10 12.10 -18.16
CA PHE A 196 -1.21 12.73 -18.32
C PHE A 196 -2.35 11.79 -17.91
N VAL A 197 -3.37 12.35 -17.26
CA VAL A 197 -4.56 11.60 -16.85
C VAL A 197 -5.53 11.40 -18.02
N CYS A 198 -5.68 12.43 -18.87
CA CYS A 198 -6.52 12.39 -20.05
C CYS A 198 -5.93 11.50 -21.14
N THR A 199 -6.78 11.05 -22.05
CA THR A 199 -6.45 10.04 -23.05
C THR A 199 -7.22 10.30 -24.34
N ASP A 200 -6.61 10.01 -25.49
CA ASP A 200 -7.29 10.00 -26.79
C ASP A 200 -7.93 8.65 -27.13
N GLY A 201 -7.83 7.68 -26.21
CA GLY A 201 -8.29 6.30 -26.35
C GLY A 201 -7.17 5.31 -26.66
N GLU A 202 -5.99 5.78 -27.06
CA GLU A 202 -4.81 4.97 -27.37
C GLU A 202 -3.65 5.31 -26.43
N GLN A 203 -3.46 6.58 -26.11
CA GLN A 203 -2.35 7.07 -25.30
C GLN A 203 -2.79 8.20 -24.35
N ALA A 204 -2.00 8.41 -23.30
CA ALA A 204 -2.13 9.57 -22.44
C ALA A 204 -1.83 10.87 -23.20
N VAL A 205 -2.68 11.89 -23.03
CA VAL A 205 -2.59 13.20 -23.68
C VAL A 205 -2.93 14.31 -22.69
N GLU A 206 -2.38 15.51 -22.90
CA GLU A 206 -2.68 16.67 -22.07
C GLU A 206 -4.19 16.97 -22.03
N CYS A 207 -4.72 17.19 -20.83
CA CYS A 207 -6.12 17.55 -20.65
C CYS A 207 -6.40 18.96 -21.20
N GLY A 208 -7.43 19.10 -22.04
CA GLY A 208 -7.84 20.37 -22.62
C GLY A 208 -8.59 21.29 -21.65
N SER A 209 -9.13 20.76 -20.54
CA SER A 209 -9.83 21.53 -19.51
C SER A 209 -9.86 20.84 -18.15
N THR A 210 -10.19 21.59 -17.10
CA THR A 210 -10.39 21.03 -15.75
C THR A 210 -11.51 19.99 -15.73
N ASP A 211 -12.64 20.25 -16.40
CA ASP A 211 -13.76 19.30 -16.45
C ASP A 211 -13.37 17.98 -17.12
N GLU A 212 -12.52 18.05 -18.15
CA GLU A 212 -11.96 16.88 -18.82
C GLU A 212 -11.03 16.08 -17.90
N LEU A 213 -10.14 16.76 -17.16
CA LEU A 213 -9.28 16.12 -16.17
C LEU A 213 -10.10 15.39 -15.10
N LEU A 214 -11.12 16.03 -14.53
CA LEU A 214 -11.95 15.42 -13.50
C LEU A 214 -12.77 14.24 -14.06
N SER A 215 -13.24 14.33 -15.31
CA SER A 215 -13.94 13.24 -15.99
C SER A 215 -13.01 12.07 -16.31
N ALA A 216 -11.75 12.36 -16.67
CA ALA A 216 -10.74 11.34 -16.93
C ALA A 216 -10.40 10.57 -15.64
N LEU A 217 -10.27 11.25 -14.49
CA LEU A 217 -10.10 10.59 -13.19
C LEU A 217 -11.26 9.60 -12.90
N ASP A 218 -12.51 10.02 -13.10
CA ASP A 218 -13.68 9.13 -12.94
C ASP A 218 -13.61 7.94 -13.92
N GLN A 219 -13.19 8.20 -15.15
CA GLN A 219 -13.09 7.18 -16.19
C GLN A 219 -12.02 6.13 -15.83
N LYS A 220 -10.85 6.55 -15.33
CA LYS A 220 -9.77 5.63 -14.89
C LYS A 220 -10.29 4.63 -13.86
N PHE A 221 -11.02 5.11 -12.85
CA PHE A 221 -11.67 4.26 -11.87
C PHE A 221 -12.74 3.35 -12.51
N THR A 222 -13.61 3.93 -13.33
CA THR A 222 -14.72 3.22 -14.00
C THR A 222 -14.23 2.05 -14.86
N LEU A 223 -13.10 2.23 -15.55
CA LEU A 223 -12.48 1.19 -16.38
C LEU A 223 -11.95 0.01 -15.55
N GLN A 224 -11.79 0.13 -14.24
CA GLN A 224 -11.40 -1.00 -13.41
C GLN A 224 -12.59 -1.54 -12.61
N SER A 225 -13.47 -0.67 -12.11
CA SER A 225 -14.63 -1.09 -11.30
C SER A 225 -15.73 -1.79 -12.10
N GLN A 226 -15.84 -1.52 -13.41
CA GLN A 226 -16.81 -2.18 -14.29
C GLN A 226 -16.25 -3.39 -15.05
N TYR A 227 -14.98 -3.74 -14.85
CA TYR A 227 -14.41 -4.91 -15.52
C TYR A 227 -15.07 -6.19 -15.01
N VAL A 228 -15.42 -7.08 -15.94
CA VAL A 228 -15.97 -8.41 -15.63
C VAL A 228 -14.96 -9.45 -16.10
N SER A 229 -14.33 -10.12 -15.14
CA SER A 229 -13.37 -11.18 -15.45
C SER A 229 -14.07 -12.39 -16.08
N PRO A 230 -13.51 -12.98 -17.16
CA PRO A 230 -14.04 -14.23 -17.73
C PRO A 230 -13.85 -15.45 -16.80
N GLN A 231 -13.06 -15.33 -15.73
CA GLN A 231 -12.80 -16.39 -14.75
C GLN A 231 -13.71 -16.18 -13.53
N ASP A 232 -15.00 -16.52 -13.68
CA ASP A 232 -16.02 -16.41 -12.62
C ASP A 232 -16.22 -15.00 -12.04
N ASN A 233 -15.98 -13.96 -12.85
CA ASN A 233 -16.03 -12.56 -12.41
C ASN A 233 -15.16 -12.29 -11.17
N ARG A 234 -13.96 -12.87 -11.14
CA ARG A 234 -13.05 -12.78 -10.00
C ARG A 234 -12.44 -11.40 -9.74
N TRP A 235 -12.65 -10.38 -10.58
CA TRP A 235 -12.14 -9.03 -10.32
C TRP A 235 -13.15 -8.21 -9.52
N ILE A 236 -12.81 -7.83 -8.29
CA ILE A 236 -13.71 -7.18 -7.34
C ILE A 236 -13.16 -5.81 -6.94
N MET A 237 -13.77 -4.74 -7.45
CA MET A 237 -13.48 -3.37 -7.06
C MET A 237 -14.68 -2.44 -7.32
N PRO A 238 -15.81 -2.63 -6.62
CA PRO A 238 -17.08 -1.98 -6.98
C PRO A 238 -17.15 -0.48 -6.66
N ASP A 239 -16.33 0.01 -5.73
CA ASP A 239 -16.34 1.41 -5.26
C ASP A 239 -14.94 1.77 -4.69
N HIS A 240 -14.67 3.05 -4.44
CA HIS A 240 -13.43 3.54 -3.81
C HIS A 240 -13.30 3.06 -2.36
N PHE A 241 -14.44 2.86 -1.69
CA PHE A 241 -14.52 2.15 -0.42
C PHE A 241 -15.49 0.98 -0.51
N PHE A 242 -15.06 -0.21 -0.12
CA PHE A 242 -15.97 -1.35 0.05
C PHE A 242 -15.43 -2.35 1.06
N VAL A 243 -16.35 -3.10 1.67
CA VAL A 243 -16.04 -4.22 2.57
C VAL A 243 -16.21 -5.53 1.84
N HIS A 244 -15.17 -6.36 1.84
CA HIS A 244 -15.26 -7.75 1.41
C HIS A 244 -15.22 -8.66 2.64
N SER A 245 -16.32 -9.36 2.90
CA SER A 245 -16.46 -10.24 4.06
C SER A 245 -16.29 -11.70 3.67
N ILE A 246 -15.48 -12.42 4.45
CA ILE A 246 -15.24 -13.87 4.30
C ILE A 246 -15.66 -14.55 5.60
N ALA A 247 -16.29 -15.72 5.51
CA ALA A 247 -16.68 -16.49 6.67
C ALA A 247 -16.36 -17.98 6.48
N ASP A 248 -15.82 -18.61 7.52
CA ASP A 248 -15.90 -20.06 7.70
C ASP A 248 -16.88 -20.36 8.86
N PRO A 249 -18.11 -20.80 8.54
CA PRO A 249 -19.10 -21.15 9.57
C PRO A 249 -18.67 -22.29 10.48
N THR A 250 -17.78 -23.19 10.03
CA THR A 250 -17.35 -24.37 10.79
C THR A 250 -16.52 -23.98 12.00
N SER A 251 -15.60 -23.04 11.82
CA SER A 251 -14.76 -22.49 12.89
C SER A 251 -15.32 -21.21 13.53
N ASN A 252 -16.49 -20.73 13.09
CA ASN A 252 -17.07 -19.44 13.49
C ASN A 252 -16.07 -18.28 13.29
N LEU A 253 -15.31 -18.35 12.19
CA LEU A 253 -14.29 -17.37 11.82
C LEU A 253 -14.87 -16.43 10.76
N THR A 254 -14.78 -15.13 11.00
CA THR A 254 -15.18 -14.10 10.03
C THR A 254 -14.08 -13.06 9.86
N ILE A 255 -13.93 -12.57 8.64
CA ILE A 255 -12.94 -11.56 8.26
C ILE A 255 -13.68 -10.47 7.50
N ASP A 256 -13.49 -9.22 7.89
CA ASP A 256 -13.85 -8.06 7.08
C ASP A 256 -12.57 -7.42 6.52
N ILE A 257 -12.50 -7.31 5.20
CA ILE A 257 -11.44 -6.59 4.49
C ILE A 257 -12.01 -5.25 4.04
N PHE A 258 -11.53 -4.16 4.64
CA PHE A 258 -11.87 -2.79 4.27
C PHE A 258 -10.90 -2.33 3.18
N ASN A 259 -11.40 -2.12 1.98
CA ASN A 259 -10.62 -1.67 0.82
C ASN A 259 -10.86 -0.18 0.63
N LEU A 260 -9.80 0.62 0.53
CA LEU A 260 -9.89 2.08 0.50
C LEU A 260 -9.00 2.70 -0.58
N ASP A 261 -9.49 3.81 -1.13
CA ASP A 261 -8.65 4.76 -1.85
C ASP A 261 -7.80 5.60 -0.89
N THR A 262 -6.52 5.77 -1.23
CA THR A 262 -5.54 6.52 -0.44
C THR A 262 -4.67 7.44 -1.31
N ASN A 263 -5.09 7.70 -2.55
CA ASN A 263 -4.34 8.48 -3.53
C ASN A 263 -4.20 9.97 -3.17
N ASP A 264 -4.84 10.42 -2.08
CA ASP A 264 -4.59 11.71 -1.45
C ASP A 264 -3.30 11.77 -0.61
N ALA A 265 -2.46 10.72 -0.65
CA ALA A 265 -1.15 10.71 -0.01
C ALA A 265 -0.23 11.86 -0.49
N ASP A 266 0.55 12.42 0.44
CA ASP A 266 1.44 13.55 0.19
C ASP A 266 2.67 13.17 -0.65
N THR A 267 3.12 11.92 -0.56
CA THR A 267 4.31 11.40 -1.27
C THR A 267 3.87 10.52 -2.43
N HIS A 268 4.23 10.91 -3.66
CA HIS A 268 3.92 10.19 -4.90
C HIS A 268 2.43 9.94 -5.21
N GLY A 269 1.50 10.39 -4.36
CA GLY A 269 0.06 10.36 -4.60
C GLY A 269 -0.44 11.57 -5.38
N ALA A 270 -1.42 12.28 -4.81
CA ALA A 270 -2.19 13.32 -5.49
C ALA A 270 -1.34 14.40 -6.15
N GLN A 271 -0.24 14.82 -5.51
CA GLN A 271 0.65 15.83 -6.09
C GLN A 271 1.18 15.39 -7.46
N GLN A 272 1.58 14.12 -7.62
CA GLN A 272 2.13 13.64 -8.88
C GLN A 272 1.04 13.44 -9.94
N ILE A 273 -0.08 12.83 -9.53
CA ILE A 273 -1.26 12.62 -10.39
C ILE A 273 -1.76 13.96 -10.94
N CYS A 274 -1.82 14.99 -10.10
CA CYS A 274 -2.35 16.29 -10.50
C CYS A 274 -1.32 17.17 -11.23
N CYS A 275 -0.03 17.08 -10.90
CA CYS A 275 1.00 17.81 -11.63
C CYS A 275 1.24 17.22 -13.03
N GLN A 276 1.19 15.90 -13.21
CA GLN A 276 1.39 15.25 -14.52
C GLN A 276 2.77 15.57 -15.13
N CYS A 277 3.80 15.70 -14.28
CA CYS A 277 5.10 16.23 -14.68
C CYS A 277 5.80 15.42 -15.76
N TYR A 278 5.68 14.09 -15.77
CA TYR A 278 6.24 13.26 -16.85
C TYR A 278 5.52 13.47 -18.18
N GLY A 279 4.23 13.80 -18.15
CA GLY A 279 3.50 14.23 -19.34
C GLY A 279 4.11 15.50 -19.94
N TYR A 280 4.34 16.53 -19.12
CA TYR A 280 4.87 17.82 -19.60
C TYR A 280 6.38 17.82 -19.90
N SER A 281 7.17 17.02 -19.20
CA SER A 281 8.64 16.97 -19.36
C SER A 281 9.10 15.99 -20.44
N GLY A 282 8.22 15.08 -20.89
CA GLY A 282 8.63 13.98 -21.76
C GLY A 282 9.36 12.86 -21.00
N LYS A 283 8.94 12.59 -19.75
CA LYS A 283 9.51 11.60 -18.83
C LYS A 283 10.95 11.91 -18.38
N ASP A 284 11.24 13.19 -18.15
CA ASP A 284 12.54 13.62 -17.62
C ASP A 284 12.49 13.70 -16.10
N ASP A 285 13.19 12.77 -15.44
CA ASP A 285 13.25 12.66 -13.98
C ASP A 285 13.85 13.91 -13.34
N ASP A 286 14.96 14.41 -13.89
CA ASP A 286 15.71 15.54 -13.35
C ASP A 286 14.85 16.82 -13.38
N MET A 287 14.01 16.97 -14.41
CA MET A 287 13.09 18.09 -14.51
C MET A 287 11.93 18.03 -13.52
N CYS A 288 11.58 16.84 -13.02
CA CYS A 288 10.42 16.64 -12.14
C CYS A 288 10.74 16.63 -10.64
N GLU A 289 12.01 16.58 -10.24
CA GLU A 289 12.42 16.49 -8.83
C GLU A 289 11.85 17.60 -7.93
N ASN A 290 11.69 18.81 -8.47
CA ASN A 290 11.31 20.00 -7.69
C ASN A 290 10.07 20.73 -8.22
N VAL A 291 9.29 20.05 -9.06
CA VAL A 291 8.10 20.62 -9.69
C VAL A 291 6.98 20.77 -8.68
N LYS A 292 6.38 21.96 -8.65
CA LYS A 292 5.30 22.31 -7.72
C LYS A 292 4.16 23.03 -8.42
N ARG A 293 3.03 23.11 -7.72
CA ARG A 293 1.86 23.90 -8.11
C ARG A 293 2.26 25.27 -8.66
N GLY A 294 1.82 25.57 -9.88
CA GLY A 294 2.07 26.83 -10.58
C GLY A 294 3.27 26.82 -11.52
N ASP A 295 4.13 25.81 -11.46
CA ASP A 295 5.18 25.61 -12.46
C ASP A 295 4.58 25.10 -13.78
N SER A 296 5.20 25.42 -14.92
CA SER A 296 4.71 25.01 -16.24
C SER A 296 4.67 23.49 -16.44
N LEU A 297 5.47 22.73 -15.67
CA LEU A 297 5.47 21.27 -15.68
C LEU A 297 4.48 20.66 -14.68
N CYS A 298 3.73 21.48 -13.95
CA CYS A 298 2.67 21.02 -13.04
C CYS A 298 1.32 21.54 -13.54
N ALA A 299 0.50 20.65 -14.11
CA ALA A 299 -0.78 20.98 -14.72
C ALA A 299 -0.68 22.14 -15.74
N GLY A 300 0.43 22.24 -16.48
CA GLY A 300 0.66 23.31 -17.44
C GLY A 300 0.79 24.71 -16.81
N GLY A 301 1.03 24.80 -15.50
CA GLY A 301 0.97 26.04 -14.72
C GLY A 301 -0.46 26.46 -14.32
N ASN A 302 -1.47 25.63 -14.59
CA ASN A 302 -2.86 25.91 -14.26
C ASN A 302 -3.18 25.51 -12.81
N ASN A 303 -3.07 26.49 -11.91
CA ASN A 303 -3.39 26.32 -10.49
C ASN A 303 -4.82 25.80 -10.25
N GLY A 304 -5.82 26.27 -11.02
CA GLY A 304 -7.21 25.87 -10.82
C GLY A 304 -7.47 24.41 -11.22
N MET A 305 -6.81 23.94 -12.28
CA MET A 305 -6.84 22.53 -12.68
C MET A 305 -6.15 21.64 -11.65
N PHE A 306 -4.96 22.05 -11.18
CA PHE A 306 -4.23 21.34 -10.14
C PHE A 306 -5.07 21.22 -8.86
N ASP A 307 -5.62 22.34 -8.35
CA ASP A 307 -6.40 22.36 -7.11
C ASP A 307 -7.66 21.49 -7.22
N ALA A 308 -8.39 21.57 -8.34
CA ALA A 308 -9.58 20.76 -8.54
C ALA A 308 -9.28 19.25 -8.56
N CYS A 309 -8.14 18.87 -9.13
CA CYS A 309 -7.67 17.48 -9.10
C CYS A 309 -7.32 17.03 -7.68
N MET A 310 -6.56 17.84 -6.94
CA MET A 310 -6.21 17.56 -5.55
C MET A 310 -7.47 17.43 -4.68
N ASP A 311 -8.42 18.35 -4.80
CA ASP A 311 -9.68 18.35 -4.05
C ASP A 311 -10.50 17.08 -4.33
N LYS A 312 -10.49 16.58 -5.57
CA LYS A 312 -11.20 15.35 -5.94
C LYS A 312 -10.59 14.11 -5.29
N LEU A 313 -9.26 13.95 -5.38
CA LEU A 313 -8.57 12.82 -4.72
C LEU A 313 -8.70 12.89 -3.20
N GLN A 314 -8.58 14.09 -2.62
CA GLN A 314 -8.80 14.33 -1.19
C GLN A 314 -10.23 13.95 -0.77
N ALA A 315 -11.24 14.30 -1.56
CA ALA A 315 -12.62 13.94 -1.28
C ALA A 315 -12.86 12.42 -1.27
N TRP A 316 -12.26 11.68 -2.21
CA TRP A 316 -12.32 10.21 -2.23
C TRP A 316 -11.60 9.57 -1.03
N GLY A 317 -10.43 10.09 -0.66
CA GLY A 317 -9.71 9.64 0.52
C GLY A 317 -10.46 9.92 1.82
N ASP A 318 -11.03 11.12 1.96
CA ASP A 318 -11.81 11.50 3.15
C ASP A 318 -13.08 10.66 3.29
N ASP A 319 -13.84 10.46 2.21
CA ASP A 319 -15.02 9.59 2.20
C ASP A 319 -14.66 8.14 2.56
N SER A 320 -13.55 7.61 2.01
CA SER A 320 -13.08 6.26 2.32
C SER A 320 -12.71 6.10 3.80
N ARG A 321 -12.04 7.10 4.38
CA ARG A 321 -11.68 7.12 5.81
C ARG A 321 -12.90 7.22 6.71
N GLU A 322 -13.89 8.04 6.36
CA GLU A 322 -15.15 8.14 7.10
C GLU A 322 -15.90 6.79 7.11
N LYS A 323 -16.03 6.18 5.94
CA LYS A 323 -16.68 4.87 5.78
C LYS A 323 -15.93 3.75 6.49
N LEU A 324 -14.60 3.78 6.53
CA LEU A 324 -13.79 2.85 7.34
C LEU A 324 -14.16 2.95 8.82
N VAL A 325 -14.24 4.16 9.37
CA VAL A 325 -14.60 4.35 10.79
C VAL A 325 -15.99 3.78 11.09
N GLU A 326 -16.96 4.05 10.21
CA GLU A 326 -18.32 3.52 10.35
C GLU A 326 -18.32 1.99 10.30
N ALA A 327 -17.75 1.41 9.23
CA ALA A 327 -17.77 -0.03 8.99
C ALA A 327 -16.97 -0.80 10.05
N ALA A 328 -15.80 -0.31 10.46
CA ALA A 328 -14.99 -0.96 11.48
C ALA A 328 -15.68 -0.95 12.86
N LYS A 329 -16.40 0.12 13.21
CA LYS A 329 -17.19 0.18 14.46
C LYS A 329 -18.43 -0.73 14.41
N ALA A 330 -19.05 -0.88 13.25
CA ALA A 330 -20.19 -1.76 13.05
C ALA A 330 -19.79 -3.25 12.97
N SER A 331 -18.55 -3.54 12.55
CA SER A 331 -18.06 -4.89 12.33
C SER A 331 -17.84 -5.66 13.64
N ASN A 332 -18.43 -6.87 13.68
CA ASN A 332 -18.18 -7.90 14.68
C ASN A 332 -17.29 -9.03 14.14
N ALA A 333 -16.58 -8.80 13.03
CA ALA A 333 -15.71 -9.81 12.44
C ALA A 333 -14.58 -10.20 13.40
N THR A 334 -14.18 -11.48 13.37
CA THR A 334 -13.03 -11.96 14.13
C THR A 334 -11.76 -11.19 13.77
N TRP A 335 -11.57 -10.93 12.48
CA TRP A 335 -10.45 -10.17 11.94
C TRP A 335 -10.93 -8.98 11.13
N LYS A 336 -10.27 -7.84 11.34
CA LYS A 336 -10.46 -6.60 10.62
C LYS A 336 -9.15 -6.26 9.91
N ILE A 337 -9.18 -6.34 8.59
CA ILE A 337 -8.02 -6.12 7.73
C ILE A 337 -8.28 -4.87 6.90
N VAL A 338 -7.33 -3.94 6.88
CA VAL A 338 -7.35 -2.80 5.97
C VAL A 338 -6.47 -3.10 4.76
N ASN A 339 -6.97 -2.80 3.56
CA ASN A 339 -6.27 -2.88 2.29
C ASN A 339 -6.25 -1.49 1.63
N THR A 340 -5.07 -0.99 1.31
CA THR A 340 -4.84 0.32 0.70
C THR A 340 -3.66 0.27 -0.26
N HIS A 341 -3.41 1.35 -0.99
CA HIS A 341 -2.16 1.50 -1.72
C HIS A 341 -1.06 2.13 -0.85
N TYR A 342 -1.40 3.17 -0.08
CA TYR A 342 -0.43 3.92 0.73
C TYR A 342 -0.48 3.63 2.22
N SER A 343 0.70 3.46 2.84
CA SER A 343 0.87 3.54 4.30
C SER A 343 0.63 4.95 4.88
N PRO A 344 -0.15 5.06 5.97
CA PRO A 344 -0.41 6.31 6.68
C PRO A 344 0.82 7.03 7.21
N TYR A 345 1.82 6.30 7.72
CA TYR A 345 2.98 6.95 8.33
C TYR A 345 4.18 7.01 7.39
N ASN A 346 4.19 6.29 6.27
CA ASN A 346 5.29 6.39 5.30
C ASN A 346 5.04 7.44 4.23
N HIS A 347 3.79 7.65 3.81
CA HIS A 347 3.50 8.41 2.59
C HIS A 347 2.71 9.70 2.83
N TYR A 348 2.19 9.91 4.05
CA TYR A 348 1.53 11.15 4.44
C TYR A 348 2.47 12.02 5.28
N ALA A 349 2.35 13.34 5.14
CA ALA A 349 3.05 14.31 5.96
C ALA A 349 2.63 14.19 7.45
N PRO A 350 3.41 14.73 8.40
CA PRO A 350 3.17 14.52 9.84
C PRO A 350 1.75 14.85 10.31
N GLY A 351 1.13 15.90 9.78
CA GLY A 351 -0.23 16.29 10.13
C GLY A 351 -1.29 15.28 9.69
N PRO A 352 -1.39 14.98 8.38
CA PRO A 352 -2.28 13.93 7.88
C PRO A 352 -1.98 12.53 8.46
N ALA A 353 -0.72 12.17 8.69
CA ALA A 353 -0.34 10.91 9.35
C ALA A 353 -0.89 10.82 10.80
N GLU A 354 -0.85 11.92 11.56
CA GLU A 354 -1.45 11.97 12.90
C GLU A 354 -2.99 11.85 12.84
N LYS A 355 -3.66 12.40 11.82
CA LYS A 355 -5.11 12.19 11.62
C LYS A 355 -5.44 10.72 11.36
N TRP A 356 -4.64 10.03 10.55
CA TRP A 356 -4.76 8.59 10.34
C TRP A 356 -4.56 7.81 11.64
N ARG A 357 -3.56 8.18 12.46
CA ARG A 357 -3.35 7.58 13.77
C ARG A 357 -4.54 7.81 14.69
N GLU A 358 -5.05 9.04 14.78
CA GLU A 358 -6.26 9.36 15.55
C GLU A 358 -7.47 8.52 15.10
N LEU A 359 -7.55 8.24 13.80
CA LEU A 359 -8.58 7.39 13.22
C LEU A 359 -8.39 5.93 13.62
N LEU A 360 -7.21 5.36 13.44
CA LEU A 360 -6.93 3.92 13.62
C LEU A 360 -6.85 3.50 15.10
N ASP A 361 -6.36 4.39 15.96
CA ASP A 361 -6.17 4.11 17.38
C ASP A 361 -7.53 3.83 18.07
N GLY A 362 -7.74 2.57 18.43
CA GLY A 362 -8.98 2.08 19.04
C GLY A 362 -10.04 1.55 18.07
N LEU A 363 -9.78 1.48 16.76
CA LEU A 363 -10.71 0.82 15.81
C LEU A 363 -10.63 -0.71 15.84
N GLY A 364 -9.59 -1.27 16.46
CA GLY A 364 -9.40 -2.72 16.52
C GLY A 364 -9.06 -3.34 15.16
N ILE A 365 -8.33 -2.60 14.31
CA ILE A 365 -7.74 -3.13 13.08
C ILE A 365 -6.48 -3.93 13.46
N GLN A 366 -6.45 -5.22 13.15
CA GLN A 366 -5.29 -6.06 13.48
C GLN A 366 -4.21 -6.01 12.40
N LEU A 367 -4.61 -5.90 11.13
CA LEU A 367 -3.69 -5.97 9.98
C LEU A 367 -4.01 -4.85 8.98
N PHE A 368 -2.98 -4.16 8.53
CA PHE A 368 -3.03 -3.12 7.52
C PHE A 368 -2.05 -3.46 6.40
N LEU A 369 -2.57 -3.71 5.21
CA LEU A 369 -1.81 -4.10 4.03
C LEU A 369 -1.74 -2.92 3.05
N TYR A 370 -0.56 -2.71 2.47
CA TYR A 370 -0.32 -1.66 1.48
C TYR A 370 0.83 -2.01 0.53
N GLY A 371 0.89 -1.30 -0.59
CA GLY A 371 1.93 -1.43 -1.62
C GLY A 371 2.73 -0.13 -1.77
N HIS A 372 2.75 0.40 -2.99
CA HIS A 372 3.35 1.67 -3.43
C HIS A 372 4.88 1.72 -3.38
N THR A 373 5.45 1.48 -2.19
CA THR A 373 6.88 1.26 -2.09
C THR A 373 7.15 -0.15 -2.59
N HIS A 374 8.03 -0.30 -3.58
CA HIS A 374 8.32 -1.60 -4.17
C HIS A 374 9.26 -2.46 -3.32
N GLY A 375 9.04 -2.45 -2.01
CA GLY A 375 9.74 -3.19 -0.99
C GLY A 375 8.78 -4.02 -0.15
N GLU A 376 9.36 -4.69 0.83
CA GLU A 376 8.67 -5.70 1.65
C GLU A 376 9.07 -5.50 3.11
N LYS A 377 8.11 -5.20 3.98
CA LYS A 377 8.38 -5.04 5.42
C LYS A 377 7.16 -5.35 6.28
N HIS A 378 7.45 -5.53 7.57
CA HIS A 378 6.48 -5.72 8.61
C HIS A 378 6.80 -4.80 9.79
N ASP A 379 5.88 -3.91 10.12
CA ASP A 379 5.97 -3.00 11.25
C ASP A 379 4.82 -3.25 12.23
N TYR A 380 4.99 -2.81 13.47
CA TYR A 380 3.99 -2.91 14.54
C TYR A 380 3.79 -1.57 15.22
N THR A 381 2.56 -1.31 15.66
CA THR A 381 2.20 -0.02 16.26
C THR A 381 1.75 -0.14 17.71
N ALA A 382 1.94 0.94 18.48
CA ALA A 382 1.53 1.01 19.88
C ALA A 382 0.01 0.88 20.07
N PHE A 383 -0.80 1.12 19.04
CA PHE A 383 -2.25 0.89 19.02
C PHE A 383 -2.64 -0.51 18.48
N LYS A 384 -1.68 -1.45 18.48
CA LYS A 384 -1.86 -2.88 18.25
C LYS A 384 -2.23 -3.29 16.81
N THR A 385 -1.86 -2.50 15.81
CA THR A 385 -2.01 -2.86 14.39
C THR A 385 -0.67 -3.28 13.79
N HIS A 386 -0.67 -4.37 13.03
CA HIS A 386 0.43 -4.81 12.18
C HIS A 386 0.32 -4.18 10.80
N PHE A 387 1.40 -3.59 10.32
CA PHE A 387 1.49 -2.98 9.00
C PHE A 387 2.41 -3.80 8.10
N ILE A 388 1.94 -4.17 6.92
CA ILE A 388 2.71 -4.93 5.94
C ILE A 388 2.82 -4.11 4.66
N GLU A 389 4.05 -3.72 4.31
CA GLU A 389 4.40 -3.21 2.98
C GLU A 389 4.65 -4.41 2.08
N ASN A 390 3.98 -4.46 0.94
CA ASN A 390 3.91 -5.60 0.03
C ASN A 390 3.80 -5.13 -1.42
N GLY A 391 4.76 -4.31 -1.85
CA GLY A 391 4.77 -3.68 -3.17
C GLY A 391 5.77 -4.25 -4.16
N ALA A 392 6.40 -5.40 -3.88
CA ALA A 392 7.34 -6.02 -4.82
C ALA A 392 6.69 -7.14 -5.65
N GLY A 393 5.44 -6.94 -6.10
CA GLY A 393 4.70 -7.89 -6.94
C GLY A 393 5.21 -8.00 -8.38
N GLY A 394 6.11 -7.12 -8.79
CA GLY A 394 6.88 -7.25 -10.03
C GLY A 394 6.34 -6.44 -11.21
N GLY A 395 5.41 -5.52 -10.99
CA GLY A 395 4.96 -4.56 -11.99
C GLY A 395 6.05 -3.58 -12.40
N ILE A 396 6.92 -3.24 -11.45
CA ILE A 396 8.06 -2.34 -11.60
C ILE A 396 9.26 -2.90 -10.82
N GLN A 397 10.46 -2.34 -11.04
CA GLN A 397 11.65 -2.76 -10.32
C GLN A 397 11.50 -2.51 -8.82
N ASN A 398 11.75 -3.55 -8.04
CA ASN A 398 11.73 -3.47 -6.57
C ASN A 398 12.77 -2.47 -6.05
N GLU A 399 12.64 -2.09 -4.79
CA GLU A 399 13.53 -1.15 -4.11
C GLU A 399 13.63 -1.44 -2.61
N SER A 400 14.31 -0.55 -1.88
CA SER A 400 14.43 -0.67 -0.43
C SER A 400 13.06 -0.47 0.22
N PRO A 401 12.70 -1.26 1.25
CA PRO A 401 11.48 -1.02 2.00
C PRO A 401 11.51 0.36 2.68
N SER A 402 10.33 0.94 2.94
CA SER A 402 10.23 2.25 3.58
C SER A 402 10.76 2.25 5.02
N GLY A 403 11.61 3.22 5.35
CA GLY A 403 12.02 3.48 6.74
C GLY A 403 10.90 4.10 7.57
N ILE A 404 10.95 3.94 8.89
CA ILE A 404 10.02 4.61 9.83
C ILE A 404 10.42 6.08 9.97
N PRO A 405 9.54 7.04 9.65
CA PRO A 405 9.90 8.46 9.78
C PRO A 405 10.05 8.90 11.25
N PRO A 406 10.88 9.91 11.55
CA PRO A 406 11.13 10.35 12.92
C PRO A 406 9.87 10.74 13.73
N TYR A 407 8.82 11.24 13.09
CA TYR A 407 7.57 11.57 13.78
C TYR A 407 6.75 10.34 14.20
N ALA A 408 7.07 9.16 13.66
CA ALA A 408 6.37 7.92 13.89
C ALA A 408 7.09 6.97 14.85
N GLU A 409 8.38 7.20 15.13
CA GLU A 409 9.22 6.34 15.98
C GLU A 409 8.70 6.15 17.42
N ASP A 410 7.83 7.03 17.92
CA ASP A 410 7.25 6.89 19.26
C ASP A 410 6.04 5.95 19.33
N TYR A 411 5.50 5.54 18.17
CA TYR A 411 4.33 4.67 18.07
C TYR A 411 4.42 3.58 16.98
N VAL A 412 5.46 3.56 16.15
CA VAL A 412 5.74 2.50 15.15
C VAL A 412 7.12 1.92 15.41
N GLU A 413 7.21 0.59 15.39
CA GLU A 413 8.48 -0.14 15.46
C GLU A 413 8.59 -1.12 14.30
N ASN A 414 9.83 -1.38 13.87
CA ASN A 414 10.08 -2.36 12.83
C ASN A 414 10.11 -3.77 13.42
N VAL A 415 9.39 -4.69 12.78
CA VAL A 415 9.42 -6.14 13.10
C VAL A 415 10.35 -6.87 12.14
N TRP A 416 10.25 -6.57 10.85
CA TRP A 416 11.08 -7.14 9.81
C TRP A 416 11.13 -6.21 8.60
N ALA A 417 12.24 -6.22 7.87
CA ALA A 417 12.37 -5.56 6.58
C ALA A 417 13.21 -6.44 5.65
N ALA A 418 12.78 -6.59 4.40
CA ALA A 418 13.48 -7.41 3.45
C ALA A 418 14.84 -6.81 3.05
N GLY A 419 15.89 -7.59 3.23
CA GLY A 419 17.20 -7.30 2.63
C GLY A 419 17.25 -7.71 1.15
N HIS A 420 18.13 -7.07 0.39
CA HIS A 420 18.46 -7.41 -1.00
C HIS A 420 17.33 -7.28 -2.02
N TYR A 421 16.27 -6.53 -1.72
CA TYR A 421 15.19 -6.19 -2.65
C TYR A 421 14.63 -7.45 -3.34
N PRO A 422 13.93 -8.35 -2.61
CA PRO A 422 13.27 -9.47 -3.23
C PRO A 422 12.03 -9.01 -3.99
N TYR A 423 11.58 -9.81 -4.95
CA TYR A 423 10.19 -9.80 -5.39
C TYR A 423 9.44 -10.92 -4.68
N GLY A 424 8.15 -10.73 -4.49
CA GLY A 424 7.33 -11.70 -3.79
C GLY A 424 5.96 -11.18 -3.45
N PHE A 425 5.34 -11.82 -2.47
CA PHE A 425 4.03 -11.47 -1.97
C PHE A 425 3.80 -12.09 -0.59
N PHE A 426 2.83 -11.57 0.16
CA PHE A 426 2.43 -12.14 1.44
C PHE A 426 1.28 -13.16 1.30
N SER A 427 1.33 -14.24 2.08
CA SER A 427 0.22 -15.17 2.29
C SER A 427 -0.25 -15.11 3.74
N LEU A 428 -1.55 -15.35 3.93
CA LEU A 428 -2.22 -15.35 5.22
C LEU A 428 -2.81 -16.74 5.50
N ASN A 429 -2.60 -17.27 6.70
CA ASN A 429 -3.36 -18.40 7.24
C ASN A 429 -4.03 -17.96 8.54
N ILE A 430 -5.33 -18.20 8.67
CA ILE A 430 -6.15 -17.50 9.65
C ILE A 430 -6.95 -18.51 10.49
N SER A 431 -6.82 -18.38 11.81
CA SER A 431 -7.63 -19.07 12.82
C SER A 431 -8.43 -18.05 13.64
N PRO A 432 -9.35 -18.48 14.52
CA PRO A 432 -10.04 -17.56 15.43
C PRO A 432 -9.14 -16.77 16.38
N LYS A 433 -7.90 -17.20 16.61
CA LYS A 433 -6.98 -16.58 17.58
C LYS A 433 -5.68 -16.07 16.98
N TRP A 434 -5.24 -16.67 15.88
CA TRP A 434 -3.96 -16.35 15.25
C TRP A 434 -4.11 -16.15 13.76
N LEU A 435 -3.42 -15.13 13.24
CA LEU A 435 -3.21 -14.90 11.83
C LEU A 435 -1.72 -15.04 11.55
N LYS A 436 -1.35 -16.05 10.76
CA LYS A 436 0.01 -16.24 10.28
C LYS A 436 0.20 -15.44 9.00
N VAL A 437 1.15 -14.51 8.99
CA VAL A 437 1.65 -13.86 7.77
C VAL A 437 2.93 -14.55 7.33
N SER A 438 3.12 -14.71 6.03
CA SER A 438 4.35 -15.27 5.47
C SER A 438 4.73 -14.58 4.17
N PHE A 439 5.97 -14.09 4.06
CA PHE A 439 6.49 -13.52 2.82
C PHE A 439 7.05 -14.64 1.94
N ASN A 440 6.45 -14.81 0.76
CA ASN A 440 6.77 -15.84 -0.22
C ASN A 440 7.67 -15.23 -1.31
N THR A 441 8.80 -15.86 -1.57
CA THR A 441 9.74 -15.48 -2.63
C THR A 441 10.36 -16.74 -3.27
N PHE A 442 11.32 -16.56 -4.17
CA PHE A 442 11.96 -17.65 -4.90
C PHE A 442 12.98 -18.37 -4.02
N ASP A 443 12.98 -19.70 -4.06
CA ASP A 443 14.07 -20.50 -3.51
C ASP A 443 15.27 -20.61 -4.46
N ASP A 444 16.35 -21.25 -3.99
CA ASP A 444 17.60 -21.37 -4.75
C ASP A 444 17.54 -22.37 -5.91
N SER A 445 16.42 -23.07 -6.11
CA SER A 445 16.25 -24.05 -7.19
C SER A 445 15.79 -23.43 -8.52
N TRP A 446 15.44 -22.14 -8.51
CA TRP A 446 15.09 -21.39 -9.72
C TRP A 446 16.30 -21.18 -10.64
N SER A 447 16.14 -21.53 -11.92
CA SER A 447 17.08 -21.15 -12.98
C SER A 447 16.37 -20.30 -14.03
N MET A 448 16.33 -18.99 -13.76
CA MET A 448 15.58 -18.00 -14.53
C MET A 448 16.27 -17.63 -15.85
N THR A 449 15.49 -17.57 -16.94
CA THR A 449 15.93 -17.19 -18.28
C THR A 449 15.07 -16.08 -18.87
N LYS A 450 15.65 -15.27 -19.77
CA LYS A 450 14.90 -14.15 -20.40
C LYS A 450 13.63 -14.63 -21.12
N ASP A 451 13.72 -15.77 -21.79
CA ASP A 451 12.55 -16.52 -22.24
C ASP A 451 11.93 -17.26 -21.04
N VAL A 452 10.72 -16.89 -20.63
CA VAL A 452 10.06 -17.45 -19.45
C VAL A 452 9.79 -18.95 -19.64
N ASP A 453 9.45 -19.39 -20.85
CA ASP A 453 9.13 -20.79 -21.14
C ASP A 453 10.36 -21.71 -21.01
N SER A 454 11.55 -21.15 -21.14
CA SER A 454 12.84 -21.84 -20.96
C SER A 454 13.31 -21.86 -19.49
N THR A 455 12.59 -21.23 -18.56
CA THR A 455 12.98 -21.17 -17.13
C THR A 455 12.76 -22.51 -16.46
N SER A 456 13.74 -22.99 -15.68
CA SER A 456 13.49 -24.07 -14.72
C SER A 456 12.82 -23.47 -13.49
N VAL A 457 11.52 -23.70 -13.36
CA VAL A 457 10.70 -23.24 -12.24
C VAL A 457 11.14 -23.97 -10.97
N GLY A 458 11.53 -23.20 -9.94
CA GLY A 458 11.87 -23.71 -8.61
C GLY A 458 10.68 -23.72 -7.65
N GLY A 459 10.97 -23.76 -6.34
CA GLY A 459 9.97 -23.73 -5.28
C GLY A 459 9.80 -22.37 -4.61
N ILE A 460 9.10 -22.38 -3.47
CA ILE A 460 8.78 -21.21 -2.66
C ILE A 460 9.73 -21.17 -1.46
N ALA A 461 10.42 -20.05 -1.27
CA ALA A 461 11.12 -19.72 -0.04
C ALA A 461 10.27 -18.78 0.83
N ILE A 462 10.25 -19.04 2.14
CA ILE A 462 9.64 -18.15 3.14
C ILE A 462 10.75 -17.40 3.86
N LYS A 463 10.85 -16.08 3.66
CA LYS A 463 11.91 -15.24 4.30
C LYS A 463 11.43 -14.46 5.51
N HIS A 464 10.12 -14.40 5.73
CA HIS A 464 9.52 -13.82 6.92
C HIS A 464 8.25 -14.59 7.27
N CYS A 465 8.05 -14.84 8.55
CA CYS A 465 6.95 -15.64 9.05
C CYS A 465 6.60 -15.16 10.46
N TRP A 466 5.36 -14.72 10.66
CA TRP A 466 4.93 -14.12 11.92
C TRP A 466 3.50 -14.50 12.30
N TYR A 467 3.27 -14.74 13.58
CA TYR A 467 1.96 -14.98 14.16
C TYR A 467 1.45 -13.70 14.82
N VAL A 468 0.39 -13.13 14.23
CA VAL A 468 -0.37 -11.99 14.74
C VAL A 468 -1.49 -12.50 15.64
N PRO A 469 -1.62 -12.02 16.88
CA PRO A 469 -2.70 -12.40 17.79
C PRO A 469 -4.00 -11.62 17.50
N GLN A 470 -5.16 -12.28 17.63
CA GLN A 470 -6.47 -11.70 17.30
C GLN A 470 -6.84 -10.49 18.17
N ARG A 471 -6.41 -10.49 19.43
CA ARG A 471 -6.65 -9.40 20.40
C ARG A 471 -5.67 -8.23 20.23
N GLY A 472 -4.84 -8.27 19.19
CA GLY A 472 -3.72 -7.37 19.03
C GLY A 472 -2.59 -7.68 20.02
N GLY A 473 -1.45 -7.03 19.83
CA GLY A 473 -0.21 -7.35 20.53
C GLY A 473 0.90 -7.63 19.52
N ARG A 474 2.15 -7.64 19.97
CA ARG A 474 3.31 -7.72 19.06
C ARG A 474 3.41 -9.05 18.31
N GLY A 475 2.81 -10.12 18.83
CA GLY A 475 2.91 -11.46 18.25
C GLY A 475 4.31 -12.06 18.39
N LYS A 476 4.58 -13.12 17.62
CA LYS A 476 5.85 -13.86 17.66
C LYS A 476 6.24 -14.39 16.29
N SER A 477 7.55 -14.57 16.04
CA SER A 477 8.01 -15.22 14.81
C SER A 477 7.61 -16.69 14.80
N CYS A 478 7.56 -17.30 13.60
CA CYS A 478 7.32 -18.73 13.49
C CYS A 478 8.44 -19.56 14.15
N GLU A 479 9.69 -19.10 14.04
CA GLU A 479 10.84 -19.72 14.70
C GLU A 479 10.72 -19.67 16.24
N ASP A 480 10.31 -18.53 16.80
CA ASP A 480 10.08 -18.39 18.25
C ASP A 480 8.95 -19.30 18.73
N ALA A 481 7.89 -19.48 17.93
CA ALA A 481 6.80 -20.39 18.27
C ALA A 481 7.27 -21.85 18.28
N GLU A 482 8.07 -22.27 17.30
CA GLU A 482 8.61 -23.63 17.18
C GLU A 482 9.59 -23.96 18.30
N THR A 483 10.47 -23.03 18.66
CA THR A 483 11.44 -23.23 19.75
C THR A 483 10.76 -23.35 21.12
N GLN A 484 9.71 -22.54 21.40
CA GLN A 484 8.94 -22.61 22.65
C GLN A 484 8.15 -23.92 22.82
N SER A 485 7.77 -24.60 21.73
CA SER A 485 7.01 -25.85 21.77
C SER A 485 7.87 -27.09 22.10
N THR A 486 9.20 -26.99 21.91
CA THR A 486 10.14 -28.11 22.07
C THR A 486 10.84 -28.19 23.43
N GLY A 487 10.62 -27.20 24.31
CA GLY A 487 11.11 -27.16 25.69
C GLY A 487 10.01 -27.41 26.69
#